data_AF-A0A545S9Z7-F1
#
_entry.id   AF-A0A545S9Z7-F1
#
_cell.length_a   1.000
_cell.length_b   1.000
_cell.length_c   1.000
_cell.angle_alpha   90.00
_cell.angle_beta   90.00
_cell.angle_gamma   90.00
#
_symmetry.space_group_name_H-M   'P 1'
#
loop_
_entity.id
_entity.type
_entity.pdbx_description
1 polymer ?
#
loop_
_entity_poly.entity_id
_entity_poly.type
_entity_poly.pdbx_seq_one_letter_code
_entity_poly.pdbx_strand_id
1 'polypeptide(L)' 'FVNELETRDVVARAIAKEIFMGREAFIDLRHLGKEVIEKKLPSLYKSAYLQAGIDVCNELLPI' A
#
# COMPACT_ATOMS: atom_id res chain seq x y z
N PHE A 1 7.22 6.63 -12.88
CA PHE A 1 7.82 6.59 -11.53
C PHE A 1 7.58 7.95 -10.87
N VAL A 2 6.83 7.98 -9.77
CA VAL A 2 6.58 9.18 -8.96
C VAL A 2 7.35 9.02 -7.66
N ASN A 3 7.93 10.09 -7.14
CA ASN A 3 8.53 10.06 -5.81
C ASN A 3 7.40 9.91 -4.77
N GLU A 4 7.41 8.81 -4.03
CA GLU A 4 6.37 8.46 -3.06
C GLU A 4 6.34 9.38 -1.83
N LEU A 5 7.40 10.16 -1.61
CA LEU A 5 7.51 11.16 -0.54
C LEU A 5 7.03 12.56 -0.96
N GLU A 6 6.50 12.71 -2.18
CA GLU A 6 5.87 13.96 -2.63
C GLU A 6 4.58 14.27 -1.86
N THR A 7 4.03 15.45 -2.13
CA THR A 7 2.70 15.79 -1.61
C THR A 7 1.65 14.76 -2.02
N ARG A 8 0.70 14.50 -1.13
CA ARG A 8 -0.38 13.52 -1.35
C ARG A 8 -1.09 13.71 -2.69
N ASP A 9 -1.34 14.96 -3.11
CA ASP A 9 -2.03 15.28 -4.36
C ASP A 9 -1.22 14.90 -5.61
N VAL A 10 0.11 15.05 -5.56
CA VAL A 10 1.00 14.63 -6.65
C VAL A 10 1.01 13.12 -6.76
N VAL A 11 1.18 12.40 -5.64
CA VAL A 11 1.21 10.94 -5.61
C VAL A 11 -0.16 10.36 -6.04
N ALA A 12 -1.27 10.90 -5.53
CA ALA A 12 -2.61 10.43 -5.88
C ALA A 12 -2.93 10.62 -7.38
N ARG A 13 -2.56 11.75 -7.97
CA ARG A 13 -2.74 11.97 -9.43
C ARG A 13 -1.88 11.03 -10.26
N ALA A 14 -0.67 10.73 -9.81
CA ALA A 14 0.18 9.75 -10.47
C ALA A 14 -0.45 8.36 -10.43
N ILE A 15 -0.91 7.89 -9.27
CA ILE A 15 -1.61 6.60 -9.12
C ILE A 15 -2.84 6.55 -10.03
N ALA A 16 -3.69 7.57 -9.99
CA ALA A 16 -4.90 7.62 -10.81
C ALA A 16 -4.59 7.57 -12.32
N LYS A 17 -3.50 8.20 -12.76
CA LYS A 17 -3.05 8.15 -14.16
C LYS A 17 -2.63 6.74 -14.57
N GLU A 18 -1.92 6.02 -13.71
CA GLU A 18 -1.51 4.64 -13.99
C GLU A 18 -2.72 3.71 -14.06
N ILE A 19 -3.66 3.84 -13.13
CA ILE A 19 -4.93 3.09 -13.11
C ILE A 19 -5.76 3.37 -14.36
N PHE A 20 -5.86 4.63 -14.79
CA PHE A 20 -6.56 4.99 -16.02
C PHE A 20 -5.93 4.36 -17.27
N MET A 21 -4.62 4.09 -17.25
CA MET A 21 -3.92 3.38 -18.32
C MET A 21 -4.04 1.85 -18.23
N GLY A 22 -4.90 1.34 -17.33
CA GLY A 22 -5.15 -0.09 -17.15
C GLY A 22 -4.07 -0.81 -16.34
N ARG A 23 -3.21 -0.07 -15.61
CA ARG A 23 -2.21 -0.67 -14.71
C ARG A 23 -2.76 -0.73 -13.29
N GLU A 24 -2.32 -1.71 -12.53
CA GLU A 24 -2.67 -1.84 -11.11
C GLU A 24 -1.66 -1.09 -10.24
N ALA A 25 -2.11 -0.59 -9.10
CA ALA A 25 -1.28 0.06 -8.10
C ALA A 25 -1.33 -0.74 -6.78
N PHE A 26 -0.19 -0.82 -6.11
CA PHE A 26 -0.04 -1.61 -4.89
C PHE A 26 0.79 -0.85 -3.85
N ILE A 27 0.49 -1.11 -2.58
CA ILE A 27 1.36 -0.75 -1.45
C ILE A 27 2.18 -1.98 -1.07
N ASP A 28 3.51 -1.82 -1.01
CA ASP A 28 4.45 -2.87 -0.58
C ASP A 28 5.02 -2.55 0.80
N LEU A 29 4.60 -3.29 1.83
CA LEU A 29 5.08 -3.15 3.21
C LEU A 29 6.05 -4.25 3.62
N ARG A 30 6.29 -5.25 2.76
CA ARG A 30 6.99 -6.50 3.12
C ARG A 30 8.42 -6.25 3.59
N HIS A 31 9.04 -5.19 3.08
CA HIS A 31 10.38 -4.76 3.44
C HIS A 31 10.51 -4.23 4.89
N LEU A 32 9.41 -3.85 5.56
CA LEU A 32 9.42 -3.36 6.94
C LEU A 32 9.56 -4.50 7.96
N GLY A 33 9.16 -5.72 7.59
CA GLY A 33 9.11 -6.86 8.50
C GLY A 33 7.90 -6.85 9.45
N LYS A 34 7.45 -8.05 9.82
CA LYS A 34 6.22 -8.27 10.59
C LYS A 34 6.17 -7.51 11.91
N GLU A 35 7.25 -7.51 12.68
CA GLU A 35 7.30 -6.83 13.99
C GLU A 35 7.04 -5.32 13.86
N VAL A 36 7.62 -4.67 12.84
CA VAL A 36 7.43 -3.24 12.61
C VAL A 36 5.99 -2.97 12.19
N ILE A 37 5.43 -3.78 11.30
CA ILE A 37 4.05 -3.64 10.82
C ILE A 37 3.07 -3.79 11.98
N GLU A 38 3.17 -4.85 12.78
CA GLU A 38 2.26 -5.08 13.91
C GLU A 38 2.38 -4.01 15.00
N LYS A 39 3.58 -3.47 15.23
CA LYS A 39 3.82 -2.46 16.27
C LYS A 39 3.47 -1.03 15.84
N LYS A 40 3.78 -0.66 14.60
CA LYS A 40 3.65 0.72 14.08
C LYS A 40 2.39 0.92 13.24
N LEU A 41 1.92 -0.12 12.56
CA LEU A 41 0.78 -0.10 11.65
C LEU A 41 -0.32 -1.12 12.02
N PRO A 42 -0.66 -1.33 13.32
CA PRO A 42 -1.58 -2.40 13.73
C PRO A 42 -2.96 -2.28 13.08
N SER A 43 -3.46 -1.06 12.93
CA SER A 43 -4.76 -0.79 12.31
C SER A 43 -4.77 -1.17 10.83
N LEU A 44 -3.68 -0.88 10.10
CA LEU A 44 -3.58 -1.21 8.68
C LEU A 44 -3.50 -2.72 8.49
N TYR A 45 -2.65 -3.40 9.26
CA TYR A 45 -2.52 -4.86 9.24
C TYR A 45 -3.87 -5.53 9.49
N LYS A 46 -4.59 -5.11 10.54
CA LYS A 46 -5.91 -5.66 10.87
C LYS A 46 -6.95 -5.38 9.78
N SER A 47 -7.00 -4.17 9.25
CA SER A 47 -7.98 -3.82 8.20
C SER A 47 -7.72 -4.59 6.90
N ALA A 48 -6.46 -4.68 6.46
CA ALA A 48 -6.10 -5.44 5.27
C ALA A 48 -6.46 -6.92 5.41
N TYR A 49 -6.15 -7.51 6.56
CA TYR A 49 -6.47 -8.91 6.82
C TYR A 49 -7.98 -9.15 6.91
N LEU A 50 -8.73 -8.32 7.64
CA LEU A 50 -10.17 -8.53 7.85
C LEU A 50 -11.03 -8.17 6.65
N GLN A 51 -10.66 -7.14 5.88
CA GLN A 51 -11.49 -6.62 4.80
C GLN A 51 -11.10 -7.19 3.45
N ALA A 52 -9.79 -7.34 3.20
CA ALA A 52 -9.28 -7.82 1.92
C ALA A 52 -8.78 -9.27 1.99
N GLY A 53 -8.62 -9.85 3.18
CA GLY A 53 -8.03 -11.19 3.33
C GLY A 53 -6.54 -11.24 3.04
N ILE A 54 -5.85 -10.10 3.09
CA ILE A 54 -4.45 -9.94 2.65
C ILE A 54 -3.53 -9.82 3.86
N ASP A 55 -2.50 -10.67 3.93
CA ASP A 55 -1.39 -10.51 4.86
C ASP A 55 -0.34 -9.57 4.27
N VAL A 56 -0.42 -8.28 4.62
CA VAL A 56 0.50 -7.24 4.13
C VAL A 56 1.96 -7.42 4.53
N CYS A 57 2.27 -8.39 5.41
CA CYS A 57 3.65 -8.76 5.70
C CYS A 57 4.27 -9.59 4.57
N ASN A 58 3.45 -10.29 3.79
CA ASN A 58 3.88 -11.25 2.77
C ASN A 58 3.30 -10.94 1.37
N GLU A 59 2.23 -10.17 1.30
CA GLU A 59 1.47 -9.88 0.09
C GLU A 59 1.41 -8.38 -0.22
N LEU A 60 1.16 -8.06 -1.49
CA LEU A 60 0.94 -6.69 -1.94
C LEU A 60 -0.51 -6.27 -1.66
N LEU A 61 -0.71 -5.06 -1.15
CA LEU A 61 -2.06 -4.50 -0.92
C LEU A 61 -2.49 -3.67 -2.15
N PRO A 62 -3.50 -4.09 -2.93
CA PRO A 62 -4.00 -3.29 -4.05
C PRO A 62 -4.70 -2.02 -3.56
N ILE A 63 -4.56 -0.92 -4.32
CA ILE A 63 -5.16 0.40 -4.03
C ILE A 63 -5.81 1.06 -5.25
#